data_AF-A0A3B0CAP4-F1
#
_entry.id   AF-A0A3B0CAP4-F1
#
_cell.length_a   1.000
_cell.length_b   1.000
_cell.length_c   1.000
_cell.angle_alpha   90.00
_cell.angle_beta   90.00
_cell.angle_gamma   90.00
#
_symmetry.space_group_name_H-M   'P 1'
#
loop_
_entity.id
_entity.type
_entity.pdbx_description
1 polymer ?
#
loop_
_entity_poly.entity_id
_entity_poly.type
_entity_poly.pdbx_seq_one_letter_code
_entity_poly.pdbx_strand_id
1 'polypeptide(L)' 'MSIFWKIIAIVLVWILVLAWNKYVIQEMVEKVVRMNPKNSWLASKKEIIKKAFQVFFLIFCVLFTASMVISK' A
#
# COMPACT_ATOMS: atom_id res chain seq x y z
N MET A 1 -7.32 -23.85 -6.70
CA MET A 1 -8.46 -23.05 -6.16
C MET A 1 -9.41 -22.75 -7.32
N SER A 2 -10.74 -22.85 -7.17
CA SER A 2 -11.66 -22.47 -8.26
C SER A 2 -11.41 -21.02 -8.71
N ILE A 3 -11.61 -20.74 -10.00
CA ILE A 3 -11.42 -19.40 -10.59
C ILE A 3 -12.20 -18.33 -9.80
N PHE A 4 -13.38 -18.71 -9.30
CA PHE A 4 -14.25 -17.87 -8.48
C PHE A 4 -13.55 -17.39 -7.20
N TRP A 5 -12.88 -18.30 -6.49
CA TRP A 5 -12.15 -17.98 -5.27
C TRP A 5 -10.93 -17.09 -5.52
N LYS A 6 -10.25 -17.29 -6.67
CA LYS A 6 -9.12 -16.44 -7.06
C LYS A 6 -9.58 -14.99 -7.29
N ILE A 7 -10.71 -14.80 -7.97
CA ILE A 7 -11.31 -13.49 -8.21
C ILE A 7 -11.68 -12.81 -6.89
N ILE A 8 -12.36 -13.53 -5.99
CA ILE A 8 -12.72 -12.99 -4.66
C ILE A 8 -11.48 -12.56 -3.89
N ALA A 9 -10.44 -13.40 -3.86
CA ALA A 9 -9.19 -13.09 -3.17
C ALA A 9 -8.51 -11.84 -3.75
N ILE A 10 -8.47 -11.70 -5.08
CA ILE A 10 -7.93 -10.50 -5.75
C ILE A 10 -8.72 -9.27 -5.32
N VAL A 11 -10.05 -9.29 -5.43
CA VAL A 11 -10.90 -8.14 -5.08
C VAL A 11 -10.73 -7.75 -3.61
N LEU A 12 -10.71 -8.72 -2.70
CA LEU A 12 -10.51 -8.48 -1.26
C LEU A 12 -9.15 -7.84 -0.97
N VAL A 13 -8.07 -8.36 -1.55
CA VAL A 13 -6.72 -7.80 -1.38
C VAL A 13 -6.66 -6.37 -1.91
N TRP A 14 -7.24 -6.11 -3.09
CA TRP A 14 -7.30 -4.76 -3.63
C TRP A 14 -8.05 -3.79 -2.71
N ILE A 15 -9.22 -4.17 -2.20
CA ILE A 15 -9.99 -3.32 -1.27
C ILE A 15 -9.20 -3.05 0.00
N LEU A 16 -8.59 -4.09 0.60
CA LEU A 16 -7.79 -3.96 1.82
C LEU A 16 -6.58 -3.04 1.61
N VAL A 17 -5.86 -3.21 0.51
CA VAL A 17 -4.69 -2.38 0.20
C VAL A 17 -5.08 -0.94 -0.12
N LEU A 18 -6.19 -0.71 -0.83
CA LEU A 18 -6.69 0.64 -1.09
C LEU A 18 -7.11 1.35 0.21
N ALA A 19 -7.78 0.63 1.12
CA ALA A 19 -8.12 1.15 2.44
C ALA A 19 -6.84 1.46 3.24
N TRP A 20 -5.87 0.54 3.26
CA TRP A 20 -4.58 0.72 3.93
C TRP A 20 -3.82 1.94 3.41
N ASN A 21 -3.76 2.13 2.09
CA ASN A 21 -3.10 3.26 1.45
C ASN A 21 -3.78 4.60 1.74
N LYS A 22 -5.11 4.60 1.91
CA LYS A 22 -5.89 5.80 2.19
C LYS A 22 -5.79 6.22 3.66
N TYR A 23 -5.91 5.27 4.58
CA TYR A 23 -6.01 5.57 6.01
C TYR A 23 -4.68 5.39 6.73
N VAL A 24 -4.04 4.24 6.58
CA VAL A 24 -2.89 3.86 7.42
C VAL A 24 -1.59 4.52 6.96
N ILE A 25 -1.29 4.51 5.67
CA ILE A 25 -0.03 5.09 5.16
C ILE A 25 0.04 6.59 5.42
N GLN A 26 -1.08 7.29 5.24
CA GLN A 26 -1.14 8.72 5.53
C GLN A 26 -0.85 9.00 7.01
N GLU A 27 -1.54 8.31 7.91
CA GLU A 27 -1.39 8.51 9.34
C GLU A 27 -0.01 8.08 9.86
N MET A 28 0.53 6.96 9.36
CA MET A 28 1.87 6.50 9.72
C MET A 28 2.96 7.50 9.34
N VAL A 29 2.93 8.02 8.11
CA VAL A 29 3.93 8.99 7.65
C VAL A 29 3.81 10.28 8.46
N GLU A 30 2.60 10.77 8.69
CA GLU A 30 2.38 11.95 9.52
C GLU A 30 2.87 11.74 10.96
N LYS A 31 2.58 10.58 11.56
CA LYS A 31 3.02 10.24 12.92
C LYS A 31 4.54 10.20 13.00
N VAL A 32 5.22 9.57 12.04
CA VAL A 32 6.69 9.49 12.01
C VAL A 32 7.34 10.86 11.87
N VAL A 33 6.77 11.75 11.05
CA VAL A 33 7.23 13.15 10.93
C VAL A 33 7.01 13.90 12.25
N ARG A 34 5.84 13.76 12.89
CA ARG A 34 5.52 14.42 14.18
C ARG A 34 6.42 13.95 15.32
N MET A 35 6.81 12.68 15.32
CA MET A 35 7.74 12.11 16.32
C MET A 35 9.18 12.60 16.13
N ASN A 36 9.53 13.16 14.97
CA ASN A 36 10.88 13.61 14.64
C ASN A 36 10.90 15.10 14.22
N PRO A 37 10.46 16.03 15.09
CA PRO A 37 10.26 17.44 14.71
C PRO A 37 11.56 18.17 14.34
N LYS A 38 12.73 17.68 14.80
CA LYS A 38 14.04 18.27 14.48
C LYS A 38 14.58 17.84 13.11
N ASN A 39 13.93 16.89 12.43
CA ASN A 39 14.40 16.37 11.14
C ASN A 39 13.69 17.12 9.98
N SER A 40 14.28 18.24 9.56
CA SER A 40 13.78 19.07 8.46
C SER A 40 13.75 18.32 7.12
N TRP A 41 14.69 17.40 6.90
CA TRP A 41 14.71 16.55 5.71
C TRP A 41 13.46 15.68 5.64
N LEU A 42 13.13 14.98 6.73
CA LEU A 42 11.95 14.11 6.82
C LEU A 42 10.65 14.89 6.60
N ALA A 43 10.53 16.07 7.21
CA ALA A 43 9.38 16.95 7.02
C ALA A 43 9.23 17.40 5.56
N SER A 44 10.35 17.73 4.87
CA SER A 44 10.33 18.14 3.46
C SER A 44 10.05 16.98 2.49
N LYS A 45 10.43 15.75 2.85
CA LYS A 45 10.27 14.54 2.02
C LYS A 45 9.01 13.74 2.33
N LYS A 46 8.19 14.14 3.31
CA LYS A 46 7.00 13.41 3.76
C LYS A 46 6.08 12.98 2.61
N GLU A 47 5.81 13.86 1.65
CA GLU A 47 4.91 13.57 0.53
C GLU A 47 5.52 12.55 -0.45
N ILE A 48 6.83 12.61 -0.65
CA ILE A 48 7.56 11.65 -1.49
C ILE A 48 7.54 10.28 -0.82
N ILE A 49 7.80 10.21 0.48
CA ILE A 49 7.77 8.97 1.27
C ILE A 49 6.34 8.38 1.25
N LYS A 50 5.32 9.20 1.46
CA LYS A 50 3.91 8.78 1.37
C LYS A 50 3.60 8.16 0.00
N LYS A 51 3.95 8.86 -1.09
CA LYS A 51 3.74 8.35 -2.45
C LYS A 51 4.53 7.07 -2.72
N ALA A 52 5.77 6.98 -2.24
CA ALA A 52 6.59 5.78 -2.42
C ALA A 52 5.94 4.54 -1.77
N PHE A 53 5.44 4.66 -0.54
CA PHE A 53 4.69 3.57 0.10
C PHE A 53 3.39 3.25 -0.65
N GLN A 54 2.61 4.25 -1.03
CA GLN A 54 1.37 4.04 -1.77
C GLN A 54 1.59 3.29 -3.09
N VAL A 55 2.63 3.69 -3.85
CA VAL A 55 3.02 3.03 -5.09
C VAL A 55 3.55 1.62 -4.85
N PHE A 56 4.36 1.41 -3.81
CA PHE A 56 4.85 0.08 -3.45
C PHE A 56 3.70 -0.90 -3.20
N PHE A 57 2.70 -0.50 -2.42
CA PHE A 57 1.52 -1.34 -2.17
C PHE A 57 0.65 -1.54 -3.41
N LEU A 58 0.60 -0.57 -4.32
CA LEU A 58 -0.06 -0.73 -5.61
C LEU A 58 0.65 -1.76 -6.49
N ILE A 59 1.98 -1.71 -6.56
CA ILE A 59 2.81 -2.70 -7.27
C ILE A 59 2.59 -4.09 -6.67
N PHE A 60 2.52 -4.20 -5.34
CA PHE A 60 2.17 -5.45 -4.67
C PHE A 60 0.82 -6.02 -5.16
N CYS A 61 -0.23 -5.20 -5.27
CA CYS A 61 -1.52 -5.66 -5.81
C CYS A 61 -1.42 -6.19 -7.24
N VAL A 62 -0.65 -5.52 -8.10
CA VAL A 62 -0.44 -5.96 -9.49
C VAL A 62 0.29 -7.31 -9.52
N LEU A 63 1.38 -7.44 -8.77
CA LEU A 63 2.14 -8.69 -8.69
C LEU A 63 1.33 -9.83 -8.06
N PHE A 64 0.55 -9.54 -7.02
CA PHE A 64 -0.36 -10.50 -6.40
C PHE A 64 -1.38 -11.01 -7.41
N THR A 65 -2.01 -10.09 -8.17
CA THR A 65 -2.98 -10.41 -9.22
C THR A 65 -2.33 -11.30 -10.30
N ALA A 66 -1.14 -10.94 -10.78
CA ALA A 66 -0.41 -11.76 -11.75
C ALA A 66 -0.11 -13.16 -11.20
N SER A 67 0.33 -13.27 -9.94
CA SER A 67 0.61 -14.56 -9.30
C SER A 67 -0.64 -15.43 -9.19
N MET A 68 -1.79 -14.83 -8.85
CA MET A 68 -3.07 -15.54 -8.72
C MET A 68 -3.58 -16.06 -10.07
N VAL A 69 -3.33 -15.32 -11.14
CA VAL A 69 -3.68 -15.73 -12.51
C VAL A 69 -2.78 -16.87 -13.01
N ILE A 70 -1.47 -16.80 -12.72
CA ILE A 70 -0.49 -17.81 -13.15
C ILE A 70 -0.60 -19.10 -12.31
N SER A 71 -0.98 -18.98 -11.04
CA SER A 71 -1.21 -20.10 -10.15
C SER A 71 -2.24 -21.06 -10.76
N LYS A 72 -1.94 -22.37 -10.81
CA LYS A 72 -2.86 -23.41 -11.31
C LYS A 72 -3.94 -23.72 -10.27
#